data_AF-A0A920MMM4-F1
#
_entry.id   AF-A0A920MMM4-F1
#
_cell.length_a   1.000
_cell.length_b   1.000
_cell.length_c   1.000
_cell.angle_alpha   90.00
_cell.angle_beta   90.00
_cell.angle_gamma   90.00
#
_symmetry.space_group_name_H-M   'P 1'
#
loop_
_entity.id
_entity.type
_entity.pdbx_description
1 polymer ?
#
loop_
_entity_poly.entity_id
_entity_poly.type
_entity_poly.pdbx_seq_one_letter_code
_entity_poly.pdbx_strand_id
1 'polypeptide(L)'
;MYANRPKIHITLLLMVIIILILFFILYTYISHSTRNYGYLSDLHHNILRHSSKYTYSIQHNQDKLDSMTCNAFYQNNIIGTLIFIPWQIPNLNNTLYIGNNLHVMENHRNKGVANQIILKTANTVVPHGGFGLFSTSYKLSIPNKLSIIYWTKVKHNINKIPNTLQFATYDTLLYENYPTHPWLNVSTIQRKNYLKYLQNNGMKFINIYDKSLTIAIETIIDSQNHKVAQIKWFWGKKNDLNTILANICALLKHEYIAVPQLTIPTNIWDQSISYIYCKPSNLVVPELKESHIYGWYLDR
;
A
#
# COMPACT_ATOMS: atom_id res chain seq x y z
N MET A 1 1.41 73.82 -4.37
CA MET A 1 1.85 73.18 -3.12
C MET A 1 0.81 72.13 -2.72
N TYR A 2 0.94 70.91 -3.24
CA TYR A 2 0.18 69.74 -2.76
C TYR A 2 1.16 68.56 -2.74
N ALA A 3 1.65 68.24 -1.55
CA ALA A 3 2.42 67.04 -1.30
C ALA A 3 1.86 66.36 -0.04
N ASN A 4 1.94 65.04 -0.03
CA ASN A 4 1.61 64.10 1.04
C ASN A 4 0.19 63.51 1.06
N ARG A 5 -0.14 62.66 0.09
CA ARG A 5 -0.98 61.48 0.30
C ARG A 5 -0.52 60.15 -0.37
N PRO A 6 0.78 59.76 -0.39
CA PRO A 6 1.13 58.40 -0.86
C PRO A 6 1.30 57.36 0.27
N LYS A 7 1.54 57.77 1.52
CA LYS A 7 1.93 56.82 2.59
C LYS A 7 0.79 55.90 3.06
N ILE A 8 -0.44 56.40 3.15
CA ILE A 8 -1.57 55.61 3.67
C ILE A 8 -1.93 54.45 2.73
N HIS A 9 -1.89 54.68 1.41
CA HIS A 9 -2.19 53.63 0.43
C HIS A 9 -1.12 52.53 0.37
N ILE A 10 0.16 52.89 0.54
CA ILE A 10 1.25 51.91 0.58
C ILE A 10 1.14 51.03 1.83
N THR A 11 0.82 51.61 2.99
CA THR A 11 0.63 50.83 4.23
C THR A 11 -0.57 49.89 4.14
N LEU A 12 -1.69 50.35 3.56
CA LEU A 12 -2.88 49.52 3.38
C LEU A 12 -2.62 48.35 2.42
N LEU A 13 -1.89 48.60 1.32
CA LEU A 13 -1.52 47.59 0.34
C LEU A 13 -0.59 46.53 0.96
N LEU A 14 0.40 46.97 1.76
CA LEU A 14 1.30 46.05 2.47
C LEU A 14 0.54 45.15 3.45
N MET A 15 -0.44 45.71 4.16
CA MET A 15 -1.28 44.95 5.09
C MET A 15 -2.09 43.86 4.39
N VAL A 16 -2.69 44.18 3.24
CA VAL A 16 -3.45 43.22 2.42
C VAL A 16 -2.55 42.10 1.91
N ILE A 17 -1.34 42.42 1.44
CA ILE A 17 -0.37 41.42 0.96
C ILE A 17 0.05 40.48 2.09
N ILE A 18 0.32 41.00 3.30
CA ILE A 18 0.69 40.19 4.46
C ILE A 18 -0.45 39.24 4.86
N ILE A 19 -1.70 39.72 4.85
CA ILE A 19 -2.88 38.90 5.15
C ILE A 19 -3.02 37.77 4.12
N LEU A 20 -2.84 38.05 2.83
CA LEU A 20 -2.92 37.04 1.77
C LEU A 20 -1.80 35.99 1.90
N ILE A 21 -0.57 36.39 2.25
CA ILE A 21 0.54 35.47 2.49
C ILE A 21 0.25 34.58 3.70
N LEU A 22 -0.25 35.15 4.81
CA LEU A 22 -0.62 34.39 5.99
C LEU A 22 -1.77 33.40 5.69
N PHE A 23 -2.75 33.81 4.88
CA PHE A 23 -3.83 32.93 4.45
C PHE A 23 -3.33 31.80 3.55
N PHE A 24 -2.37 32.08 2.66
CA PHE A 24 -1.74 31.08 1.80
C PHE A 24 -0.87 30.10 2.59
N ILE A 25 -0.09 30.58 3.57
CA ILE A 25 0.69 29.74 4.48
C ILE A 25 -0.24 28.89 5.34
N LEU A 26 -1.32 29.47 5.88
CA LEU A 26 -2.30 28.73 6.66
C LEU A 26 -3.04 27.69 5.79
N TYR A 27 -3.41 28.04 4.56
CA TYR A 27 -4.04 27.12 3.61
C TYR A 27 -3.10 25.98 3.21
N THR A 28 -1.83 26.27 2.92
CA THR A 28 -0.82 25.24 2.59
C THR A 28 -0.48 24.38 3.81
N TYR A 29 -0.38 24.95 5.00
CA TYR A 29 -0.20 24.22 6.26
C TYR A 29 -1.40 23.31 6.56
N ILE A 30 -2.63 23.83 6.45
CA ILE A 30 -3.85 23.04 6.62
C ILE A 30 -3.92 21.95 5.54
N SER A 31 -3.69 22.27 4.26
CA SER A 31 -3.71 21.33 3.13
C SER A 31 -2.64 20.24 3.23
N HIS A 32 -1.46 20.56 3.78
CA HIS A 32 -0.43 19.55 4.08
C HIS A 32 -0.76 18.74 5.33
N SER A 33 -1.41 19.32 6.35
CA SER A 33 -1.85 18.58 7.54
C SER A 33 -3.10 17.71 7.29
N THR A 34 -3.91 18.00 6.26
CA THR A 34 -5.15 17.28 5.95
C THR A 34 -4.99 16.12 4.98
N ARG A 35 -3.76 15.80 4.55
CA ARG A 35 -3.46 14.44 4.05
C ARG A 35 -3.34 13.42 5.19
N ASN A 36 -4.13 13.59 6.24
CA ASN A 36 -4.47 12.53 7.18
C ASN A 36 -5.44 11.58 6.47
N TYR A 37 -4.87 10.71 5.64
CA TYR A 37 -5.47 9.41 5.37
C TYR A 37 -5.74 8.79 6.75
N GLY A 38 -6.99 8.47 7.05
CA GLY A 38 -7.49 8.14 8.39
C GLY A 38 -6.89 6.87 9.00
N TYR A 39 -5.59 6.86 9.20
CA TYR A 39 -4.83 5.83 9.88
C TYR A 39 -4.75 6.21 11.35
N LEU A 40 -5.16 5.24 12.19
CA LEU A 40 -4.67 4.94 13.54
C LEU A 40 -3.74 6.00 14.17
N SER A 41 -4.26 7.21 14.37
CA SER A 41 -3.68 8.16 15.31
C SER A 41 -4.25 7.78 16.66
N ASP A 42 -3.35 7.38 17.56
CA ASP A 42 -3.57 7.20 18.98
C ASP A 42 -4.45 6.01 19.38
N LEU A 43 -3.87 4.81 19.28
CA LEU A 43 -4.41 3.63 19.96
C LEU A 43 -4.18 3.66 21.48
N HIS A 44 -3.65 4.75 22.06
CA HIS A 44 -3.33 4.79 23.49
C HIS A 44 -4.25 5.61 24.38
N HIS A 45 -4.98 6.60 23.89
CA HIS A 45 -5.99 7.28 24.70
C HIS A 45 -6.94 8.02 23.78
N ASN A 46 -8.05 7.39 23.39
CA ASN A 46 -9.33 8.06 23.21
C ASN A 46 -10.42 7.01 23.05
N ILE A 47 -11.43 7.13 23.90
CA ILE A 47 -12.66 6.36 23.91
C ILE A 47 -13.11 6.09 22.47
N LEU A 48 -13.25 4.81 22.12
CA LEU A 48 -13.91 4.33 20.92
C LEU A 48 -15.25 5.06 20.79
N ARG A 49 -15.30 6.14 20.00
CA ARG A 49 -16.57 6.81 19.70
C ARG A 49 -17.34 5.90 18.76
N HIS A 50 -18.01 4.90 19.34
CA HIS A 50 -19.00 4.09 18.65
C HIS A 50 -20.20 4.99 18.36
N SER A 51 -20.19 5.61 17.19
CA SER A 51 -21.35 6.35 16.70
C SER A 51 -22.38 5.35 16.19
N SER A 52 -23.55 5.29 16.83
CA SER A 52 -24.71 4.47 16.41
C SER A 52 -25.21 4.76 15.00
N LYS A 53 -24.69 5.82 14.36
CA LYS A 53 -25.01 6.22 12.98
C LYS A 53 -24.39 5.32 11.91
N TYR A 54 -23.37 4.53 12.24
CA TYR A 54 -22.71 3.64 11.29
C TYR A 54 -23.08 2.19 11.59
N THR A 55 -23.27 1.40 10.55
CA THR A 55 -23.41 -0.06 10.66
C THR A 55 -22.26 -0.76 9.96
N TYR A 56 -21.94 -1.97 10.41
CA TYR A 56 -20.77 -2.71 9.94
C TYR A 56 -21.16 -4.17 9.67
N SER A 57 -20.83 -4.68 8.48
CA SER A 57 -21.11 -6.07 8.12
C SER A 57 -19.90 -6.74 7.47
N ILE A 58 -19.82 -8.06 7.65
CA ILE A 58 -18.87 -8.92 6.94
C ILE A 58 -19.61 -9.56 5.78
N GLN A 59 -19.02 -9.47 4.60
CA GLN A 59 -19.47 -10.17 3.41
C GLN A 59 -18.43 -11.21 3.02
N HIS A 60 -18.87 -12.45 2.81
CA HIS A 60 -18.04 -13.52 2.27
C HIS A 60 -18.14 -13.52 0.75
N ASN A 61 -17.01 -13.46 0.07
CA ASN A 61 -16.94 -13.51 -1.39
C ASN A 61 -16.45 -14.90 -1.82
N GLN A 62 -17.35 -15.89 -1.75
CA GLN A 62 -17.04 -17.30 -2.05
C GLN A 62 -16.69 -17.52 -3.54
N ASP A 63 -17.28 -16.74 -4.45
CA ASP A 63 -17.19 -17.02 -5.89
C ASP A 63 -15.84 -16.70 -6.54
N LYS A 64 -14.90 -16.03 -5.85
CA LYS A 64 -13.68 -15.52 -6.53
C LYS A 64 -12.36 -15.69 -5.79
N LEU A 65 -12.33 -15.72 -4.46
CA LEU A 65 -11.08 -15.55 -3.68
C LEU A 65 -11.08 -16.20 -2.29
N ASP A 66 -12.22 -16.72 -1.81
CA ASP A 66 -12.46 -17.00 -0.38
C ASP A 66 -12.08 -15.81 0.54
N SER A 67 -12.15 -14.59 0.00
CA SER A 67 -11.88 -13.36 0.73
C SER A 67 -13.11 -12.90 1.48
N MET A 68 -12.90 -12.19 2.57
CA MET A 68 -13.95 -11.48 3.27
C MET A 68 -13.74 -9.97 3.15
N THR A 69 -14.85 -9.24 3.14
CA THR A 69 -14.83 -7.78 3.16
C THR A 69 -15.64 -7.29 4.34
N CYS A 70 -15.04 -6.46 5.19
CA CYS A 70 -15.76 -5.68 6.17
C CYS A 70 -16.17 -4.35 5.56
N ASN A 71 -17.47 -4.10 5.49
CA ASN A 71 -18.05 -2.87 4.97
C ASN A 71 -18.59 -2.03 6.13
N ALA A 72 -18.33 -0.73 6.10
CA ALA A 72 -19.00 0.25 6.95
C ALA A 72 -20.04 0.99 6.12
N PHE A 73 -21.21 1.21 6.69
CA PHE A 73 -22.33 1.87 6.03
C PHE A 73 -22.77 3.13 6.77
N TYR A 74 -23.21 4.12 6.01
CA TYR A 74 -23.92 5.28 6.49
C TYR A 74 -25.11 5.52 5.56
N GLN A 75 -26.32 5.53 6.11
CA GLN A 75 -27.56 5.69 5.32
C GLN A 75 -27.62 4.70 4.13
N ASN A 76 -27.33 3.42 4.40
CA ASN A 76 -27.29 2.33 3.41
C ASN A 76 -26.22 2.41 2.31
N ASN A 77 -25.34 3.41 2.33
CA ASN A 77 -24.22 3.50 1.39
C ASN A 77 -22.93 2.96 2.02
N ILE A 78 -22.12 2.23 1.26
CA ILE A 78 -20.78 1.81 1.70
C ILE A 78 -19.88 3.05 1.77
N ILE A 79 -19.39 3.36 2.97
CA ILE A 79 -18.52 4.51 3.23
C ILE A 79 -17.11 4.11 3.66
N GLY A 80 -16.88 2.82 3.89
CA GLY A 80 -15.55 2.29 4.15
C GLY A 80 -15.48 0.79 3.98
N THR A 81 -14.29 0.30 3.70
CA THR A 81 -14.02 -1.10 3.36
C THR A 81 -12.70 -1.56 3.96
N LEU A 82 -12.61 -2.84 4.30
CA LEU A 82 -11.36 -3.57 4.50
C LEU A 82 -11.54 -4.96 3.91
N ILE A 83 -10.64 -5.35 3.01
CA ILE A 83 -10.57 -6.70 2.48
C ILE A 83 -9.57 -7.48 3.32
N PHE A 84 -9.91 -8.71 3.68
CA PHE A 84 -9.00 -9.61 4.37
C PHE A 84 -9.09 -11.00 3.75
N ILE A 85 -7.93 -11.47 3.29
CA ILE A 85 -7.80 -12.70 2.49
C ILE A 85 -7.12 -13.75 3.35
N PRO A 86 -7.73 -14.94 3.55
CA PRO A 86 -7.10 -16.03 4.28
C PRO A 86 -5.84 -16.49 3.55
N TRP A 87 -4.81 -16.76 4.33
CA TRP A 87 -3.50 -17.19 3.90
C TRP A 87 -3.04 -18.35 4.78
N GLN A 88 -3.46 -19.55 4.40
CA GLN A 88 -3.28 -20.77 5.18
C GLN A 88 -1.91 -21.38 4.91
N ILE A 89 -0.99 -21.14 5.82
CA ILE A 89 0.37 -21.68 5.80
C ILE A 89 0.33 -23.13 6.36
N PRO A 90 0.81 -24.14 5.61
CA PRO A 90 0.90 -25.51 6.11
C PRO A 90 1.73 -25.57 7.39
N ASN A 91 1.29 -26.41 8.34
CA ASN A 91 1.92 -26.59 9.65
C ASN A 91 1.84 -25.38 10.58
N LEU A 92 1.02 -24.36 10.24
CA LEU A 92 0.63 -23.31 11.17
C LEU A 92 -0.83 -23.53 11.61
N ASN A 93 -1.05 -23.73 12.90
CA ASN A 93 -2.41 -23.95 13.45
C ASN A 93 -3.28 -22.69 13.36
N ASN A 94 -2.66 -21.52 13.21
CA ASN A 94 -3.33 -20.23 13.07
C ASN A 94 -3.46 -19.84 11.60
N THR A 95 -4.56 -19.17 11.24
CA THR A 95 -4.73 -18.63 9.88
C THR A 95 -4.21 -17.20 9.83
N LEU A 96 -3.26 -16.94 8.92
CA LEU A 96 -2.88 -15.57 8.61
C LEU A 96 -3.94 -14.95 7.69
N TYR A 97 -4.31 -13.71 7.93
CA TYR A 97 -5.19 -12.92 7.05
C TYR A 97 -4.42 -11.72 6.52
N ILE A 98 -4.32 -11.61 5.19
CA ILE A 98 -3.72 -10.44 4.55
C ILE A 98 -4.79 -9.36 4.45
N GLY A 99 -4.65 -8.31 5.27
CA GLY A 99 -5.53 -7.15 5.27
C GLY A 99 -5.08 -6.12 4.23
N ASN A 100 -5.99 -5.72 3.34
CA ASN A 100 -5.70 -4.78 2.28
C ASN A 100 -6.91 -3.89 1.93
N ASN A 101 -6.67 -2.82 1.18
CA ASN A 101 -7.69 -1.86 0.74
C ASN A 101 -8.54 -1.29 1.89
N LEU A 102 -7.89 -0.96 3.03
CA LEU A 102 -8.54 -0.18 4.07
C LEU A 102 -8.83 1.23 3.53
N HIS A 103 -10.09 1.53 3.30
CA HIS A 103 -10.52 2.82 2.79
C HIS A 103 -11.70 3.35 3.60
N VAL A 104 -11.72 4.67 3.83
CA VAL A 104 -12.86 5.39 4.38
C VAL A 104 -13.04 6.66 3.55
N MET A 105 -14.26 6.90 3.09
CA MET A 105 -14.65 8.10 2.37
C MET A 105 -14.26 9.35 3.16
N GLU A 106 -13.80 10.38 2.46
CA GLU A 106 -13.16 11.55 3.05
C GLU A 106 -14.02 12.24 4.13
N ASN A 107 -15.30 12.46 3.82
CA ASN A 107 -16.30 13.03 4.74
C ASN A 107 -16.60 12.16 5.98
N HIS A 108 -16.12 10.92 6.02
CA HIS A 108 -16.28 9.97 7.13
C HIS A 108 -14.96 9.63 7.85
N ARG A 109 -13.82 10.18 7.40
CA ARG A 109 -12.52 10.02 8.06
C ARG A 109 -12.52 10.69 9.44
N ASN A 110 -11.62 10.25 10.32
CA ASN A 110 -11.46 10.76 11.70
C ASN A 110 -12.72 10.64 12.59
N LYS A 111 -13.68 9.79 12.20
CA LYS A 111 -14.91 9.50 12.97
C LYS A 111 -14.89 8.10 13.60
N GLY A 112 -13.72 7.48 13.73
CA GLY A 112 -13.55 6.14 14.29
C GLY A 112 -13.97 4.98 13.37
N VAL A 113 -14.42 5.27 12.14
CA VAL A 113 -14.91 4.26 11.19
C VAL A 113 -13.87 3.20 10.87
N ALA A 114 -12.62 3.59 10.56
CA ALA A 114 -11.54 2.65 10.27
C ALA A 114 -11.25 1.70 11.44
N ASN A 115 -11.24 2.23 12.68
CA ASN A 115 -11.03 1.43 13.88
C ASN A 115 -12.15 0.40 14.08
N GLN A 116 -13.40 0.78 13.83
CA GLN A 116 -14.54 -0.14 13.93
C GLN A 116 -14.53 -1.21 12.83
N ILE A 117 -14.12 -0.87 11.61
CA ILE A 117 -13.89 -1.84 10.54
C ILE A 117 -12.84 -2.88 10.99
N ILE A 118 -11.67 -2.41 11.46
CA ILE A 118 -10.59 -3.29 11.95
C ILE A 118 -11.06 -4.15 13.12
N LEU A 119 -11.77 -3.56 14.09
CA LEU A 119 -12.30 -4.27 15.24
C LEU A 119 -13.31 -5.35 14.84
N LYS A 120 -14.24 -5.03 13.92
CA LYS A 120 -15.22 -5.98 13.41
C LYS A 120 -14.54 -7.14 12.70
N THR A 121 -13.56 -6.85 11.83
CA THR A 121 -12.74 -7.88 11.17
C THR A 121 -12.00 -8.76 12.17
N ALA A 122 -11.34 -8.16 13.16
CA ALA A 122 -10.60 -8.89 14.19
C ALA A 122 -11.52 -9.79 15.02
N ASN A 123 -12.67 -9.29 15.45
CA ASN A 123 -13.67 -10.07 16.20
C ASN A 123 -14.25 -11.22 15.36
N THR A 124 -14.20 -11.14 14.04
CA THR A 124 -14.61 -12.24 13.16
C THR A 124 -13.54 -13.33 13.04
N VAL A 125 -12.26 -12.99 12.97
CA VAL A 125 -11.21 -13.99 12.67
C VAL A 125 -10.44 -14.48 13.90
N VAL A 126 -10.22 -13.63 14.90
CA VAL A 126 -9.38 -13.96 16.07
C VAL A 126 -9.95 -15.11 16.91
N PRO A 127 -11.27 -15.20 17.18
CA PRO A 127 -11.84 -16.33 17.92
C PRO A 127 -11.60 -17.70 17.27
N HIS A 128 -11.31 -17.73 15.97
CA HIS A 128 -11.02 -18.93 15.20
C HIS A 128 -9.51 -19.10 14.93
N GLY A 129 -8.66 -18.47 15.74
CA GLY A 129 -7.21 -18.56 15.62
C GLY A 129 -6.63 -17.72 14.47
N GLY A 130 -7.39 -16.76 13.94
CA GLY A 130 -6.93 -15.83 12.92
C GLY A 130 -6.07 -14.68 13.45
N PHE A 131 -5.13 -14.20 12.64
CA PHE A 131 -4.34 -13.00 12.91
C PHE A 131 -4.04 -12.24 11.61
N GLY A 132 -3.75 -10.95 11.70
CA GLY A 132 -3.65 -10.06 10.53
C GLY A 132 -2.22 -9.73 10.13
N LEU A 133 -1.97 -9.58 8.82
CA LEU A 133 -0.78 -8.96 8.25
C LEU A 133 -1.24 -7.83 7.33
N PHE A 134 -0.65 -6.65 7.50
CA PHE A 134 -0.97 -5.49 6.68
C PHE A 134 0.24 -4.56 6.59
N SER A 135 0.20 -3.64 5.63
CA SER A 135 1.25 -2.65 5.43
C SER A 135 0.67 -1.23 5.34
N THR A 136 1.50 -0.23 5.61
CA THR A 136 1.16 1.20 5.52
C THR A 136 2.40 2.05 5.27
N SER A 137 2.23 3.22 4.66
CA SER A 137 3.32 4.17 4.42
C SER A 137 3.78 4.91 5.68
N TYR A 138 2.94 4.93 6.71
CA TYR A 138 3.20 5.68 7.93
C TYR A 138 3.54 4.74 9.08
N LYS A 139 4.49 5.16 9.92
CA LYS A 139 4.82 4.42 11.13
C LYS A 139 3.64 4.51 12.09
N LEU A 140 3.16 3.36 12.54
CA LEU A 140 2.09 3.25 13.52
C LEU A 140 2.71 3.01 14.90
N SER A 141 2.05 3.54 15.93
CA SER A 141 2.40 3.31 17.33
C SER A 141 1.80 1.99 17.83
N ILE A 142 2.08 0.88 17.14
CA ILE A 142 1.59 -0.46 17.49
C ILE A 142 2.77 -1.45 17.57
N PRO A 143 2.65 -2.52 18.39
CA PRO A 143 3.67 -3.55 18.46
C PRO A 143 3.72 -4.41 17.18
N ASN A 144 4.67 -5.36 17.14
CA ASN A 144 4.77 -6.37 16.08
C ASN A 144 5.01 -5.82 14.67
N LYS A 145 5.82 -4.77 14.57
CA LYS A 145 6.42 -4.36 13.30
C LYS A 145 7.25 -5.52 12.72
N LEU A 146 6.96 -5.89 11.48
CA LEU A 146 7.60 -7.00 10.77
C LEU A 146 8.82 -6.53 9.96
N SER A 147 8.62 -5.56 9.05
CA SER A 147 9.64 -5.12 8.10
C SER A 147 9.37 -3.69 7.65
N ILE A 148 10.40 -3.03 7.08
CA ILE A 148 10.23 -1.83 6.25
C ILE A 148 10.85 -2.12 4.90
N ILE A 149 10.10 -1.84 3.84
CA ILE A 149 10.65 -1.75 2.49
C ILE A 149 10.76 -0.29 2.08
N TYR A 150 11.90 0.03 1.49
CA TYR A 150 12.19 1.32 0.89
C TYR A 150 12.20 1.19 -0.62
N TRP A 151 11.75 2.22 -1.32
CA TRP A 151 11.85 2.32 -2.76
C TRP A 151 12.80 3.43 -3.15
N THR A 152 13.72 3.14 -4.07
CA THR A 152 14.55 4.15 -4.72
C THR A 152 14.01 4.43 -6.12
N LYS A 153 13.73 5.69 -6.45
CA LYS A 153 13.27 6.11 -7.79
C LYS A 153 14.48 6.38 -8.69
N VAL A 154 14.55 5.71 -9.82
CA VAL A 154 15.61 5.83 -10.83
C VAL A 154 15.00 6.26 -12.16
N LYS A 155 15.71 7.12 -12.89
CA LYS A 155 15.34 7.54 -14.24
C LYS A 155 16.03 6.67 -15.28
N HIS A 156 15.31 6.24 -16.31
CA HIS A 156 15.86 5.50 -17.45
C HIS A 156 15.51 6.16 -18.78
N ASN A 157 16.42 6.07 -19.74
CA ASN A 157 16.20 6.52 -21.11
C ASN A 157 15.44 5.44 -21.90
N ILE A 158 14.30 5.81 -22.49
CA ILE A 158 13.44 4.90 -23.25
C ILE A 158 13.94 4.83 -24.69
N ASN A 159 14.98 4.04 -24.95
CA ASN A 159 15.62 4.03 -26.26
C ASN A 159 15.14 2.89 -27.19
N LYS A 160 14.66 1.76 -26.65
CA LYS A 160 14.06 0.66 -27.45
C LYS A 160 13.31 -0.34 -26.55
N ILE A 161 12.14 -0.82 -26.99
CA ILE A 161 11.44 -1.95 -26.36
C ILE A 161 12.06 -3.24 -26.90
N PRO A 162 12.63 -4.14 -26.07
CA PRO A 162 13.04 -5.45 -26.55
C PRO A 162 11.82 -6.30 -26.91
N ASN A 163 11.91 -7.07 -28.00
CA ASN A 163 10.83 -7.95 -28.48
C ASN A 163 10.46 -9.09 -27.50
N THR A 164 11.17 -9.23 -26.38
CA THR A 164 11.07 -10.37 -25.45
C THR A 164 10.26 -10.09 -24.20
N LEU A 165 9.74 -8.88 -24.01
CA LEU A 165 8.90 -8.55 -22.85
C LEU A 165 7.41 -8.66 -23.17
N GLN A 166 6.68 -9.40 -22.34
CA GLN A 166 5.24 -9.54 -22.45
C GLN A 166 4.57 -9.40 -21.08
N PHE A 167 3.39 -8.78 -21.07
CA PHE A 167 2.53 -8.84 -19.90
C PHE A 167 2.08 -10.27 -19.66
N ALA A 168 2.07 -10.65 -18.39
CA ALA A 168 1.54 -11.92 -17.95
C ALA A 168 0.21 -11.71 -17.22
N THR A 169 -0.59 -12.77 -17.24
CA THR A 169 -1.84 -12.89 -16.49
C THR A 169 -1.62 -13.82 -15.31
N TYR A 170 -2.38 -13.67 -14.23
CA TYR A 170 -2.22 -14.49 -13.01
C TYR A 170 -2.26 -16.01 -13.26
N ASP A 171 -2.95 -16.45 -14.32
CA ASP A 171 -3.10 -17.84 -14.75
C ASP A 171 -1.93 -18.36 -15.60
N THR A 172 -1.15 -17.46 -16.22
CA THR A 172 0.00 -17.81 -17.08
C THR A 172 1.35 -17.69 -16.36
N LEU A 173 1.36 -17.27 -15.09
CA LEU A 173 2.56 -17.19 -14.27
C LEU A 173 3.12 -18.57 -13.92
N LEU A 174 4.44 -18.71 -14.09
CA LEU A 174 5.19 -19.91 -13.69
C LEU A 174 5.73 -19.75 -12.27
N TYR A 175 5.75 -20.87 -11.54
CA TYR A 175 6.15 -20.94 -10.14
C TYR A 175 7.49 -21.67 -9.93
N GLU A 176 8.18 -22.03 -11.00
CA GLU A 176 9.45 -22.77 -10.95
C GLU A 176 10.53 -22.01 -10.15
N ASN A 177 10.48 -20.68 -10.21
CA ASN A 177 11.38 -19.80 -9.45
C ASN A 177 10.67 -19.07 -8.31
N TYR A 178 9.53 -19.59 -7.84
CA TYR A 178 8.80 -18.99 -6.74
C TYR A 178 9.64 -19.06 -5.45
N PRO A 179 9.70 -18.00 -4.62
CA PRO A 179 10.64 -17.95 -3.51
C PRO A 179 10.37 -19.01 -2.45
N THR A 180 11.44 -19.61 -1.94
CA THR A 180 11.38 -20.55 -0.83
C THR A 180 11.33 -19.78 0.49
N HIS A 181 10.11 -19.54 1.01
CA HIS A 181 9.91 -18.89 2.31
C HIS A 181 8.76 -19.59 3.08
N PRO A 182 8.88 -19.80 4.40
CA PRO A 182 7.88 -20.54 5.18
C PRO A 182 6.47 -19.96 5.06
N TRP A 183 6.35 -18.63 5.14
CA TRP A 183 5.06 -17.97 5.01
C TRP A 183 4.56 -17.85 3.55
N LEU A 184 5.34 -18.22 2.54
CA LEU A 184 4.87 -18.26 1.14
C LEU A 184 4.45 -19.65 0.69
N ASN A 185 4.69 -20.66 1.53
CA ASN A 185 4.45 -22.06 1.21
C ASN A 185 2.96 -22.45 1.28
N VAL A 186 2.05 -21.68 0.70
CA VAL A 186 0.60 -22.02 0.68
C VAL A 186 0.25 -22.83 -0.56
N SER A 187 -0.99 -23.34 -0.66
CA SER A 187 -1.42 -24.08 -1.86
C SER A 187 -1.39 -23.22 -3.14
N THR A 188 -1.15 -23.85 -4.29
CA THR A 188 -1.16 -23.16 -5.60
C THR A 188 -2.47 -22.42 -5.88
N ILE A 189 -3.60 -22.94 -5.40
CA ILE A 189 -4.91 -22.31 -5.52
C ILE A 189 -4.95 -20.96 -4.79
N GLN A 190 -4.48 -20.92 -3.52
CA GLN A 190 -4.43 -19.66 -2.75
C GLN A 190 -3.50 -18.63 -3.40
N ARG A 191 -2.34 -19.07 -3.93
CA ARG A 191 -1.42 -18.18 -4.67
C ARG A 191 -2.09 -17.61 -5.92
N LYS A 192 -2.71 -18.44 -6.76
CA LYS A 192 -3.41 -17.96 -7.97
C LYS A 192 -4.53 -16.99 -7.63
N ASN A 193 -5.30 -17.29 -6.59
CA ASN A 193 -6.37 -16.43 -6.11
C ASN A 193 -5.84 -15.06 -5.68
N TYR A 194 -4.85 -14.99 -4.80
CA TYR A 194 -4.33 -13.68 -4.39
C TYR A 194 -3.64 -12.93 -5.55
N LEU A 195 -2.97 -13.60 -6.49
CA LEU A 195 -2.45 -12.94 -7.71
C LEU A 195 -3.57 -12.36 -8.57
N LYS A 196 -4.68 -13.09 -8.73
CA LYS A 196 -5.88 -12.60 -9.41
C LYS A 196 -6.45 -11.38 -8.71
N TYR A 197 -6.49 -11.38 -7.38
CA TYR A 197 -6.89 -10.21 -6.60
C TYR A 197 -5.99 -9.01 -6.89
N LEU A 198 -4.67 -9.16 -6.79
CA LEU A 198 -3.74 -8.07 -7.08
C LEU A 198 -3.93 -7.53 -8.51
N GLN A 199 -4.05 -8.41 -9.51
CA GLN A 199 -4.23 -7.99 -10.90
C GLN A 199 -5.53 -7.23 -11.12
N ASN A 200 -6.62 -7.67 -10.49
CA ASN A 200 -7.91 -6.96 -10.52
C ASN A 200 -7.86 -5.60 -9.81
N ASN A 201 -6.89 -5.39 -8.92
CA ASN A 201 -6.63 -4.11 -8.25
C ASN A 201 -5.53 -3.28 -8.95
N GLY A 202 -5.23 -3.58 -10.21
CA GLY A 202 -4.35 -2.76 -11.05
C GLY A 202 -2.88 -3.17 -11.06
N MET A 203 -2.51 -4.23 -10.34
CA MET A 203 -1.17 -4.81 -10.44
C MET A 203 -0.93 -5.40 -11.84
N LYS A 204 0.21 -5.08 -12.43
CA LYS A 204 0.66 -5.66 -13.71
C LYS A 204 1.73 -6.70 -13.45
N PHE A 205 1.64 -7.84 -14.12
CA PHE A 205 2.69 -8.86 -14.09
C PHE A 205 3.46 -8.87 -15.41
N ILE A 206 4.78 -9.04 -15.33
CA ILE A 206 5.67 -9.12 -16.49
C ILE A 206 6.57 -10.34 -16.32
N ASN A 207 6.68 -11.16 -17.36
CA ASN A 207 7.66 -12.24 -17.42
C ASN A 207 8.85 -11.82 -18.28
N ILE A 208 10.06 -12.16 -17.83
CA ILE A 208 11.32 -11.80 -18.47
C ILE A 208 12.19 -13.06 -18.61
N TYR A 209 13.03 -13.11 -19.65
CA TYR A 209 14.01 -14.17 -19.94
C TYR A 209 13.39 -15.57 -19.91
N ASP A 210 12.53 -15.87 -20.89
CA ASP A 210 11.85 -17.16 -21.00
C ASP A 210 11.15 -17.58 -19.70
N LYS A 211 10.57 -16.60 -19.00
CA LYS A 211 9.81 -16.77 -17.74
C LYS A 211 10.66 -17.16 -16.52
N SER A 212 11.98 -16.96 -16.58
CA SER A 212 12.86 -17.17 -15.42
C SER A 212 12.78 -16.05 -14.36
N LEU A 213 12.13 -14.93 -14.69
CA LEU A 213 11.83 -13.83 -13.78
C LEU A 213 10.40 -13.33 -13.99
N THR A 214 9.63 -13.27 -12.91
CA THR A 214 8.31 -12.65 -12.86
C THR A 214 8.37 -11.41 -12.00
N ILE A 215 7.81 -10.30 -12.48
CA ILE A 215 7.78 -9.02 -11.78
C ILE A 215 6.36 -8.54 -11.63
N ALA A 216 6.01 -8.01 -10.46
CA ALA A 216 4.79 -7.26 -10.22
C ALA A 216 5.06 -5.78 -10.09
N ILE A 217 4.29 -5.00 -10.83
CA ILE A 217 4.45 -3.57 -10.94
C ILE A 217 3.10 -2.90 -10.75
N GLU A 218 3.09 -1.87 -9.93
CA GLU A 218 2.03 -0.87 -9.90
C GLU A 218 2.46 0.36 -10.71
N THR A 219 1.50 0.97 -11.41
CA THR A 219 1.73 2.23 -12.13
C THR A 219 1.24 3.39 -11.27
N ILE A 220 2.15 4.31 -10.92
CA ILE A 220 1.84 5.46 -10.05
C ILE A 220 2.17 6.76 -10.78
N ILE A 221 1.34 7.77 -10.56
CA ILE A 221 1.68 9.16 -10.89
C ILE A 221 2.07 9.83 -9.57
N ASP A 222 3.33 10.24 -9.45
CA ASP A 222 3.83 10.86 -8.22
C ASP A 222 3.43 12.34 -8.10
N SER A 223 3.76 12.97 -6.98
CA SER A 223 3.44 14.39 -6.74
C SER A 223 4.15 15.37 -7.68
N GLN A 224 5.17 14.91 -8.42
CA GLN A 224 5.87 15.67 -9.45
C GLN A 224 5.28 15.38 -10.85
N ASN A 225 4.13 14.68 -10.92
CA ASN A 225 3.48 14.23 -12.13
C ASN A 225 4.34 13.26 -12.97
N HIS A 226 5.32 12.60 -12.36
CA HIS A 226 6.09 11.55 -13.02
C HIS A 226 5.30 10.26 -13.06
N LYS A 227 5.27 9.60 -14.24
CA LYS A 227 4.80 8.23 -14.36
C LYS A 227 5.90 7.28 -13.87
N VAL A 228 5.65 6.60 -12.76
CA VAL A 228 6.59 5.71 -12.10
C VAL A 228 6.07 4.28 -12.20
N ALA A 229 6.91 3.37 -12.70
CA ALA A 229 6.72 1.94 -12.53
C ALA A 229 7.21 1.55 -11.12
N GLN A 230 6.32 1.38 -10.15
CA GLN A 230 6.72 0.92 -8.83
C GLN A 230 6.74 -0.61 -8.81
N ILE A 231 7.94 -1.19 -8.77
CA ILE A 231 8.11 -2.62 -8.59
C ILE A 231 7.69 -2.97 -7.16
N LYS A 232 6.65 -3.78 -6.99
CA LYS A 232 6.18 -4.19 -5.66
C LYS A 232 6.93 -5.42 -5.16
N TRP A 233 7.19 -6.37 -6.07
CA TRP A 233 7.94 -7.59 -5.83
C TRP A 233 8.31 -8.22 -7.18
N PHE A 234 9.25 -9.17 -7.18
CA PHE A 234 9.56 -10.02 -8.34
C PHE A 234 10.26 -11.29 -7.90
N TRP A 235 10.00 -12.46 -8.48
CA TRP A 235 10.75 -13.69 -8.18
C TRP A 235 11.46 -14.23 -9.41
N GLY A 236 12.68 -14.73 -9.23
CA GLY A 236 13.49 -15.26 -10.33
C GLY A 236 14.96 -14.90 -10.27
N LYS A 237 15.71 -15.35 -11.29
CA LYS A 237 17.13 -15.04 -11.45
C LYS A 237 17.30 -13.63 -12.03
N LYS A 238 18.08 -12.79 -11.34
CA LYS A 238 18.38 -11.41 -11.75
C LYS A 238 19.71 -11.31 -12.49
N ASN A 239 19.78 -11.91 -13.67
CA ASN A 239 20.92 -11.62 -14.53
C ASN A 239 20.71 -10.18 -15.07
N ASP A 240 21.58 -9.25 -14.69
CA ASP A 240 21.61 -7.86 -15.15
C ASP A 240 20.33 -7.03 -14.84
N LEU A 241 20.18 -6.62 -13.57
CA LEU A 241 19.05 -5.81 -13.10
C LEU A 241 18.89 -4.49 -13.87
N ASN A 242 19.98 -3.82 -14.26
CA ASN A 242 19.89 -2.52 -14.94
C ASN A 242 19.24 -2.63 -16.32
N THR A 243 19.62 -3.64 -17.10
CA THR A 243 18.98 -3.93 -18.39
C THR A 243 17.50 -4.26 -18.21
N ILE A 244 17.14 -5.05 -17.21
CA ILE A 244 15.75 -5.39 -16.88
C ILE A 244 14.92 -4.13 -16.60
N LEU A 245 15.42 -3.24 -15.74
CA LEU A 245 14.72 -2.02 -15.34
C LEU A 245 14.47 -1.08 -16.52
N ALA A 246 15.48 -0.88 -17.38
CA ALA A 246 15.35 -0.09 -18.60
C ALA A 246 14.27 -0.66 -19.54
N ASN A 247 14.23 -1.98 -19.68
CA ASN A 247 13.27 -2.66 -20.55
C ASN A 247 11.82 -2.54 -20.02
N ILE A 248 11.63 -2.60 -18.70
CA ILE A 248 10.31 -2.38 -18.06
C ILE A 248 9.84 -0.95 -18.31
N CYS A 249 10.71 0.03 -18.10
CA CYS A 249 10.43 1.44 -18.40
C CYS A 249 9.98 1.63 -19.85
N ALA A 250 10.69 1.01 -20.80
CA ALA A 250 10.34 1.04 -22.20
C ALA A 250 8.97 0.39 -22.49
N LEU A 251 8.70 -0.80 -21.95
CA LEU A 251 7.41 -1.50 -22.12
C LEU A 251 6.23 -0.68 -21.58
N LEU A 252 6.39 -0.08 -20.41
CA LEU A 252 5.35 0.73 -19.76
C LEU A 252 5.26 2.16 -20.30
N LYS A 253 6.24 2.61 -21.11
CA LYS A 253 6.42 4.01 -21.51
C LYS A 253 6.52 4.95 -20.30
N HIS A 254 7.28 4.53 -19.29
CA HIS A 254 7.55 5.29 -18.07
C HIS A 254 9.02 5.68 -18.02
N GLU A 255 9.30 6.94 -17.70
CA GLU A 255 10.69 7.43 -17.56
C GLU A 255 11.33 7.03 -16.23
N TYR A 256 10.49 6.66 -15.25
CA TYR A 256 10.93 6.35 -13.90
C TYR A 256 10.49 4.95 -13.47
N ILE A 257 11.37 4.31 -12.70
CA ILE A 257 11.12 3.03 -12.05
C ILE A 257 11.55 3.12 -10.59
N ALA A 258 10.72 2.58 -9.70
CA ALA A 258 11.00 2.53 -8.28
C ALA A 258 11.30 1.08 -7.89
N VAL A 259 12.46 0.85 -7.30
CA VAL A 259 12.99 -0.49 -6.97
C VAL A 259 12.95 -0.69 -5.45
N PRO A 260 12.36 -1.80 -4.95
CA PRO A 260 12.27 -2.08 -3.52
C PRO A 260 13.59 -2.60 -2.95
N GLN A 261 13.88 -2.28 -1.68
CA GLN A 261 15.04 -2.69 -0.90
C GLN A 261 14.67 -2.82 0.59
N LEU A 262 15.25 -3.78 1.32
CA LEU A 262 15.09 -3.86 2.79
C LEU A 262 16.12 -3.00 3.54
N THR A 263 17.31 -2.83 2.98
CA THR A 263 18.34 -1.95 3.53
C THR A 263 17.98 -0.50 3.26
N ILE A 264 18.17 0.37 4.25
CA ILE A 264 17.90 1.81 4.13
C ILE A 264 18.81 2.38 3.04
N PRO A 265 18.27 2.88 1.91
CA PRO A 265 19.07 3.51 0.88
C PRO A 265 19.39 4.97 1.26
N THR A 266 20.35 5.55 0.56
CA THR A 266 20.68 6.99 0.71
C THR A 266 19.53 7.90 0.28
N ASN A 267 18.79 7.51 -0.76
CA ASN A 267 17.69 8.28 -1.33
C ASN A 267 16.39 7.46 -1.32
N ILE A 268 15.53 7.71 -0.33
CA ILE A 268 14.21 7.06 -0.23
C ILE A 268 13.19 7.89 -1.00
N TRP A 269 12.53 7.28 -1.99
CA TRP A 269 11.40 7.86 -2.70
C TRP A 269 10.06 7.51 -2.05
N ASP A 270 9.89 6.25 -1.64
CA ASP A 270 8.69 5.77 -0.96
C ASP A 270 9.07 4.68 0.05
N GLN A 271 8.15 4.38 0.97
CA GLN A 271 8.33 3.31 1.94
C GLN A 271 7.00 2.62 2.29
N SER A 272 7.12 1.41 2.81
CA SER A 272 6.01 0.61 3.32
C SER A 272 6.47 -0.14 4.56
N ILE A 273 5.67 -0.07 5.62
CA ILE A 273 5.95 -0.65 6.93
C ILE A 273 4.88 -1.68 7.21
N SER A 274 5.30 -2.90 7.52
CA SER A 274 4.41 -4.04 7.71
C SER A 274 4.27 -4.40 9.18
N TYR A 275 3.08 -4.85 9.57
CA TYR A 275 2.74 -5.18 10.95
C TYR A 275 1.94 -6.46 11.02
N ILE A 276 2.07 -7.15 12.16
CA ILE A 276 1.21 -8.28 12.52
C ILE A 276 0.19 -7.82 13.58
N TYR A 277 -1.10 -7.91 13.25
CA TYR A 277 -2.20 -7.61 14.14
C TYR A 277 -2.67 -8.87 14.87
N CYS A 278 -2.93 -8.78 16.18
CA CYS A 278 -3.33 -9.92 17.04
C CYS A 278 -2.38 -11.13 16.93
N LYS A 279 -1.06 -10.88 16.91
CA LYS A 279 -0.03 -11.92 16.83
C LYS A 279 -0.22 -12.98 17.94
N PRO A 280 -0.34 -14.29 17.61
CA PRO A 280 -0.32 -15.35 18.62
C PRO A 280 1.00 -15.36 19.40
N SER A 281 0.94 -15.64 20.70
CA SER A 281 2.12 -15.56 21.60
C SER A 281 3.25 -16.51 21.21
N ASN A 282 2.91 -17.71 20.73
CA ASN A 282 3.84 -18.73 20.28
C ASN A 282 4.22 -18.61 18.79
N LEU A 283 3.73 -17.60 18.07
CA LEU A 283 4.05 -17.44 16.64
C LEU A 283 5.50 -17.01 16.47
N VAL A 284 6.30 -17.90 15.89
CA VAL A 284 7.62 -17.58 15.35
C VAL A 284 7.43 -16.88 14.00
N VAL A 285 7.97 -15.67 13.90
CA VAL A 285 7.91 -14.83 12.69
C VAL A 285 9.21 -15.01 11.93
N PRO A 286 9.19 -15.64 10.73
CA PRO A 286 10.37 -15.76 9.90
C PRO A 286 10.88 -14.39 9.47
N GLU A 287 12.20 -14.23 9.44
CA GLU A 287 12.84 -13.01 8.99
C GLU A 287 12.67 -12.83 7.46
N LEU A 288 12.23 -11.63 7.07
CA LEU A 288 12.24 -11.23 5.66
C LEU A 288 13.66 -10.80 5.26
N LYS A 289 14.22 -11.43 4.23
CA LYS A 289 15.54 -11.14 3.66
C LYS A 289 15.37 -10.50 2.29
N GLU A 290 16.44 -9.91 1.75
CA GLU A 290 16.40 -9.30 0.41
C GLU A 290 15.99 -10.35 -0.65
N SER A 291 16.42 -11.60 -0.48
CA SER A 291 15.99 -12.76 -1.29
C SER A 291 14.50 -13.09 -1.20
N HIS A 292 13.80 -12.55 -0.19
CA HIS A 292 12.39 -12.80 0.09
C HIS A 292 11.47 -11.62 -0.27
N ILE A 293 11.97 -10.37 -0.39
CA ILE A 293 11.22 -9.25 -1.04
C ILE A 293 10.72 -9.66 -2.43
N TYR A 294 11.41 -10.65 -2.98
CA TYR A 294 11.14 -11.26 -4.25
C TYR A 294 9.79 -12.02 -4.27
N GLY A 295 9.19 -12.28 -3.11
CA GLY A 295 7.88 -12.89 -2.98
C GLY A 295 7.08 -12.31 -1.83
N TRP A 296 6.21 -11.36 -2.16
CA TRP A 296 4.87 -11.18 -1.58
C TRP A 296 4.60 -10.57 -0.19
N TYR A 297 3.28 -10.26 -0.08
CA TYR A 297 2.43 -9.63 0.96
C TYR A 297 2.51 -8.11 1.20
N LEU A 298 3.22 -7.37 0.35
CA LEU A 298 3.48 -5.93 0.55
C LEU A 298 2.79 -5.06 -0.49
N ASP A 299 1.53 -5.41 -0.78
CA ASP A 299 0.65 -4.45 -1.43
C ASP A 299 0.36 -3.32 -0.42
N ARG A 300 0.52 -2.08 -0.88
CA ARG A 300 0.30 -0.86 -0.11
C ARG A 300 -1.10 -0.35 -0.42
#